data_AF-A0AAN0LCK9-F1
#
_entry.id   AF-A0AAN0LCK9-F1
#
_cell.length_a   1.000
_cell.length_b   1.000
_cell.length_c   1.000
_cell.angle_alpha   90.00
_cell.angle_beta   90.00
_cell.angle_gamma   90.00
#
_symmetry.space_group_name_H-M   'P 1'
#
loop_
_entity.id
_entity.type
_entity.pdbx_description
1 polymer ?
#
loop_
_entity_poly.entity_id
_entity_poly.type
_entity_poly.pdbx_seq_one_letter_code
_entity_poly.pdbx_strand_id
1 'polypeptide(L)' 'MDSYEDLMALINAGKKKEALELLERLKAANKFAPTMIKASKTGAVFYKGNRRVVQNAAGEWELALKKQ' A
#
# COMPACT_ATOMS: atom_id res chain seq x y z
N MET A 1 4.06 0.28 13.92
CA MET A 1 3.20 -0.32 12.89
C MET A 1 2.00 0.59 12.83
N ASP A 2 1.81 1.33 11.74
CA ASP A 2 0.61 2.16 11.56
C ASP A 2 -0.59 1.22 11.43
N SER A 3 -1.45 1.19 12.45
CA SER A 3 -2.59 0.28 12.53
C SER A 3 -3.92 1.05 12.44
N TYR A 4 -5.00 0.35 12.09
CA TYR A 4 -6.34 0.91 12.13
C TYR A 4 -6.77 1.35 13.55
N GLU A 5 -6.16 0.77 14.58
CA GLU A 5 -6.40 1.13 15.99
C GLU A 5 -5.80 2.50 16.32
N ASP A 6 -4.62 2.82 15.79
CA ASP A 6 -3.97 4.13 15.94
C ASP A 6 -4.78 5.25 15.26
N LEU A 7 -5.39 4.95 14.11
CA LEU A 7 -6.29 5.89 13.42
C LEU A 7 -7.52 6.21 14.28
N MET A 8 -8.13 5.19 14.88
CA MET A 8 -9.27 5.39 15.78
C MET A 8 -8.89 6.19 17.02
N ALA A 9 -7.70 5.94 17.59
CA ALA A 9 -7.19 6.71 18.71
C ALA A 9 -7.01 8.20 18.37
N LEU A 10 -6.47 8.52 17.18
CA LEU A 10 -6.32 9.90 16.72
C LEU A 10 -7.65 10.62 16.48
N ILE A 11 -8.66 9.91 15.95
CA ILE A 11 -10.02 10.44 15.76
C ILE A 11 -10.66 10.75 17.13
N ASN A 12 -10.56 9.82 18.08
CA ASN A 12 -11.11 9.98 19.43
C ASN A 12 -10.41 11.10 20.22
N ALA A 13 -9.11 11.32 19.98
CA ALA A 13 -8.34 12.41 20.56
C ALA A 13 -8.59 13.78 19.89
N GLY A 14 -9.46 13.86 18.87
CA GLY A 14 -9.75 15.10 18.13
C GLY A 14 -8.62 15.54 17.19
N LYS A 15 -7.58 14.72 17.00
CA LYS A 15 -6.40 14.99 16.18
C LYS A 15 -6.68 14.71 14.70
N LYS A 16 -7.63 15.46 14.13
CA LYS A 16 -8.14 15.23 12.76
C LYS A 16 -7.08 15.31 11.67
N LYS A 17 -6.08 16.19 11.79
CA LYS A 17 -4.98 16.32 10.82
C LYS A 17 -4.07 15.09 10.81
N GLU A 18 -3.62 14.67 11.99
CA GLU A 18 -2.79 13.46 12.15
C GLU A 18 -3.55 12.21 11.69
N ALA A 19 -4.85 12.11 12.02
CA ALA A 19 -5.71 11.02 11.56
C ALA A 19 -5.84 10.99 10.02
N LEU A 20 -5.98 12.15 9.38
CA LEU A 20 -6.07 12.23 7.92
C LEU A 20 -4.76 11.79 7.26
N GLU A 21 -3.63 12.26 7.78
CA GLU A 21 -2.31 11.91 7.28
C GLU A 21 -2.03 10.40 7.43
N LEU A 22 -2.40 9.82 8.58
CA LEU A 22 -2.31 8.38 8.82
C LEU A 22 -3.24 7.59 7.88
N LEU A 23 -4.47 8.06 7.68
CA LEU A 23 -5.41 7.45 6.73
C LEU A 23 -4.88 7.49 5.29
N GLU A 24 -4.22 8.56 4.87
CA GLU A 24 -3.59 8.66 3.55
C GLU A 24 -2.41 7.69 3.42
N ARG A 25 -1.57 7.56 4.45
CA ARG A 25 -0.48 6.57 4.49
C ARG A 25 -1.00 5.14 4.46
N LEU A 26 -2.02 4.83 5.25
CA LEU A 26 -2.70 3.53 5.25
C LEU A 26 -3.34 3.23 3.90
N LYS A 27 -4.00 4.23 3.28
CA LYS A 27 -4.54 4.10 1.92
C LYS A 27 -3.45 3.91 0.89
N ALA A 28 -2.32 4.60 0.99
CA ALA A 28 -1.17 4.41 0.11
C ALA A 28 -0.58 3.00 0.26
N ALA A 29 -0.38 2.54 1.50
CA ALA A 29 0.05 1.17 1.79
C ALA A 29 -0.95 0.14 1.23
N ASN A 30 -2.25 0.31 1.45
CA ASN A 30 -3.29 -0.56 0.90
C ASN A 30 -3.48 -0.41 -0.61
N LYS A 31 -3.07 0.71 -1.21
CA LYS A 31 -3.09 0.91 -2.66
C LYS A 31 -2.19 -0.11 -3.35
N PHE A 32 -1.16 -0.62 -2.66
CA PHE A 32 -0.22 -1.60 -3.19
C PHE A 32 -0.34 -2.98 -2.54
N ALA A 33 -1.24 -3.15 -1.57
CA ALA A 33 -1.56 -4.47 -1.04
C ALA A 33 -1.93 -5.43 -2.20
N PRO A 34 -1.14 -6.47 -2.44
CA PRO A 34 -1.35 -7.37 -3.56
C PRO A 34 -2.59 -8.22 -3.33
N THR A 35 -3.42 -8.34 -4.35
CA THR A 35 -4.54 -9.30 -4.37
C THR A 35 -4.07 -10.71 -4.76
N MET A 36 -2.90 -10.83 -5.39
CA MET A 36 -2.35 -12.11 -5.83
C MET A 36 -0.82 -12.09 -5.76
N ILE A 37 -0.23 -13.19 -5.31
CA ILE A 37 1.22 -13.40 -5.25
C ILE A 37 1.55 -14.61 -6.13
N LYS A 38 2.50 -14.47 -7.05
CA LYS A 38 3.01 -15.56 -7.89
C LYS A 38 4.49 -15.78 -7.63
N ALA A 39 4.91 -17.01 -7.39
CA ALA A 39 6.33 -17.35 -7.36
C ALA A 39 6.90 -17.31 -8.79
N SER A 40 8.10 -16.75 -8.96
CA SER A 40 8.86 -16.74 -10.21
C SER A 40 10.30 -17.18 -9.95
N LYS A 41 11.02 -17.55 -11.02
CA LYS A 41 12.42 -17.99 -10.94
C LYS A 41 13.37 -16.96 -10.30
N THR A 42 12.99 -15.68 -10.28
CA THR A 42 13.78 -14.57 -9.74
C THR A 42 13.20 -14.00 -8.44
N GLY A 43 12.18 -14.64 -7.84
CA GLY A 43 11.51 -14.17 -6.61
C GLY A 43 9.98 -14.11 -6.73
N ALA A 44 9.31 -13.48 -5.76
CA ALA A 44 7.86 -13.30 -5.77
C ALA A 44 7.42 -12.12 -6.65
N VAL A 45 6.33 -12.31 -7.39
CA VAL A 45 5.67 -11.27 -8.18
C VAL A 45 4.30 -10.96 -7.57
N PHE A 46 4.11 -9.69 -7.23
CA PHE A 46 2.91 -9.18 -6.59
C PHE A 46 1.99 -8.55 -7.64
N TYR A 47 0.70 -8.84 -7.58
CA TYR A 47 -0.32 -8.30 -8.48
C TYR A 47 -1.44 -7.66 -7.70
N LYS A 48 -2.00 -6.58 -8.25
CA LYS A 48 -3.26 -5.98 -7.80
C LYS A 48 -4.19 -5.88 -8.99
N GLY A 49 -5.20 -6.74 -9.02
CA GLY A 49 -6.02 -6.97 -10.22
C GLY A 49 -5.14 -7.40 -11.41
N ASN A 50 -5.28 -6.72 -12.55
CA ASN A 50 -4.50 -6.99 -13.76
C ASN A 50 -3.16 -6.24 -13.84
N ARG A 51 -2.78 -5.50 -12.80
CA ARG A 51 -1.54 -4.72 -12.74
C ARG A 51 -0.51 -5.40 -11.83
N ARG A 52 0.78 -5.24 -12.17
CA ARG A 52 1.88 -5.75 -11.35
C ARG A 52 2.27 -4.68 -10.33
N VAL A 53 2.46 -5.08 -9.09
CA VAL A 53 3.05 -4.24 -8.05
C VAL A 53 4.58 -4.38 -8.21
N VAL A 54 5.27 -3.29 -8.50
CA VAL A 54 6.73 -3.23 -8.67
C VAL A 54 7.31 -2.13 -7.79
N GLN A 55 8.59 -2.22 -7.43
CA GLN A 55 9.29 -1.11 -6.80
C GLN A 55 9.89 -0.21 -7.88
N ASN A 56 9.66 1.10 -7.78
CA ASN A 56 10.30 2.09 -8.63
C ASN A 56 11.77 2.31 -8.23
N ALA A 57 12.50 3.14 -8.97
CA ALA A 57 13.91 3.45 -8.69
C ALA A 57 14.15 4.13 -7.33
N ALA A 58 13.11 4.73 -6.73
CA ALA A 58 13.14 5.33 -5.40
C ALA A 58 12.81 4.31 -4.28
N GLY A 59 12.56 3.04 -4.63
CA GLY A 59 12.19 1.98 -3.68
C GLY A 59 10.72 2.01 -3.26
N GLU A 60 9.91 2.87 -3.87
CA GLU A 60 8.48 2.96 -3.58
C GLU A 60 7.69 1.95 -4.42
N TRP A 61 6.63 1.39 -3.84
CA TRP A 61 5.76 0.46 -4.54
C TRP A 61 4.84 1.21 -5.51
N GLU A 62 4.80 0.80 -6.77
CA GLU A 62 3.94 1.35 -7.81
C GLU A 62 3.18 0.25 -8.56
N LEU A 63 2.03 0.62 -9.15
CA LEU A 63 1.26 -0.27 -10.01
C LEU A 63 1.69 -0.07 -11.46
N ALA A 64 2.55 -0.96 -11.94
CA ALA A 64 2.90 -1.00 -13.35
C ALA A 64 1.75 -1.61 -14.16
N LEU A 65 1.38 -0.92 -15.24
CA LEU A 65 0.57 -1.53 -16.29
C LEU A 65 1.33 -2.75 -16.84
N LYS A 66 0.61 -3.85 -17.04
CA LYS A 66 1.13 -4.98 -17.82
C LYS A 66 1.46 -4.40 -19.20
N LYS A 67 2.74 -4.26 -19.55
CA LYS A 67 3.17 -3.83 -20.89
C LYS A 67 2.33 -4.59 -21.93
N GLN A 68 1.50 -3.86 -22.67
CA GLN A 68 1.09 -4.26 -24.02
C GLN A 68 2.06 -3.61 -24.99
#